data_AF-A0AAW2QCC2-F1
#
_entry.id   AF-A0AAW2QCC2-F1
#
_cell.length_a   1.000
_cell.length_b   1.000
_cell.length_c   1.000
_cell.angle_alpha   90.00
_cell.angle_beta   90.00
_cell.angle_gamma   90.00
#
_symmetry.space_group_name_H-M   'P 1'
#
loop_
_entity.id
_entity.type
_entity.pdbx_description
1 polymer ?
#
loop_
_entity_poly.entity_id
_entity_poly.type
_entity_poly.pdbx_seq_one_letter_code
_entity_poly.pdbx_strand_id
1 'polypeptide(L)'
;MSTTAQHQNLNVEMLTEEEEGEVSKSWNLMKKNAGEWGLKFFLKIFEIAPSAQKMFSFLRDTKVPLEQNAKLKAHAKSVFVMTCEAAVELRKSGEVVMRESSVKKLGAVHLKYGVVDEHFEVTKYALLETIKEAVGGGGESMWTPEMKKAWSVAYDHVVAAIKTHMK
;
A
#
# COMPACT_ATOMS: atom_id res chain seq x y z
N MET A 1 12.81 -2.63 -34.73
CA MET A 1 13.61 -3.08 -33.56
C MET A 1 12.67 -3.10 -32.37
N SER A 2 12.10 -4.28 -32.06
CA SER A 2 11.14 -4.44 -30.98
C SER A 2 11.88 -4.55 -29.66
N THR A 3 11.69 -3.57 -28.78
CA THR A 3 12.23 -3.62 -27.43
C THR A 3 11.27 -4.43 -26.57
N THR A 4 11.63 -5.69 -26.34
CA THR A 4 10.96 -6.57 -25.38
C THR A 4 11.10 -5.97 -23.98
N ALA A 5 9.99 -5.53 -23.39
CA ALA A 5 9.94 -5.17 -22.00
C ALA A 5 10.26 -6.42 -21.17
N GLN A 6 11.38 -6.40 -20.46
CA GLN A 6 11.72 -7.39 -19.45
C GLN A 6 10.61 -7.39 -18.40
N HIS A 7 9.74 -8.40 -18.47
CA HIS A 7 8.94 -8.78 -17.32
C HIS A 7 9.95 -9.33 -16.31
N GLN A 8 10.18 -8.58 -15.23
CA GLN A 8 10.79 -9.18 -14.06
C GLN A 8 9.86 -10.33 -13.65
N ASN A 9 10.35 -11.57 -13.78
CA ASN A 9 9.73 -12.74 -13.18
C ASN A 9 9.78 -12.53 -11.66
N LEU A 10 8.75 -11.87 -11.12
CA LEU A 10 8.35 -12.13 -9.75
C LEU A 10 8.01 -13.62 -9.75
N ASN A 11 8.82 -14.44 -9.08
CA ASN A 11 8.37 -15.76 -8.68
C ASN A 11 7.01 -15.56 -8.05
N VAL A 12 5.98 -16.16 -8.64
CA VAL A 12 4.59 -16.00 -8.24
C VAL A 12 4.47 -16.57 -6.83
N GLU A 13 4.72 -15.73 -5.83
CA GLU A 13 4.66 -16.12 -4.42
C GLU A 13 3.18 -16.08 -4.03
N MET A 14 2.50 -17.19 -4.32
CA MET A 14 1.16 -17.41 -3.80
C MET A 14 1.24 -17.37 -2.27
N LEU A 15 0.38 -16.56 -1.66
CA LEU A 15 0.26 -16.57 -0.21
C LEU A 15 -0.38 -17.88 0.25
N THR A 16 0.11 -18.44 1.35
CA THR A 16 -0.58 -19.54 2.02
C THR A 16 -1.86 -19.06 2.69
N GLU A 17 -2.69 -19.99 3.16
CA GLU A 17 -3.88 -19.65 3.95
C GLU A 17 -3.51 -18.95 5.26
N GLU A 18 -2.41 -19.37 5.89
CA GLU A 18 -1.88 -18.75 7.10
C GLU A 18 -1.39 -17.32 6.81
N GLU A 19 -0.65 -17.10 5.73
CA GLU A 19 -0.13 -15.78 5.36
C GLU A 19 -1.26 -14.80 5.01
N GLU A 20 -2.25 -15.22 4.22
CA GLU A 20 -3.46 -14.41 3.99
C GLU A 20 -4.22 -14.16 5.30
N GLY A 21 -4.31 -15.16 6.17
CA GLY A 21 -4.87 -15.06 7.51
C GLY A 21 -4.19 -13.98 8.37
N GLU A 22 -2.86 -13.82 8.27
CA GLU A 22 -2.12 -12.75 8.96
C GLU A 22 -2.55 -11.35 8.49
N VAL A 23 -2.76 -11.17 7.18
CA VAL A 23 -3.24 -9.91 6.60
C VAL A 23 -4.68 -9.64 7.04
N SER A 24 -5.56 -10.63 6.87
CA SER A 24 -6.97 -10.52 7.22
C SER A 24 -7.19 -10.25 8.71
N LYS A 25 -6.48 -10.95 9.61
CA LYS A 25 -6.66 -10.77 11.06
C LYS A 25 -6.19 -9.38 11.53
N SER A 26 -5.05 -8.91 11.03
CA SER A 26 -4.52 -7.58 11.39
C SER A 26 -5.37 -6.46 10.81
N TRP A 27 -5.83 -6.59 9.57
CA TRP A 27 -6.76 -5.63 8.98
C TRP A 27 -8.09 -5.58 9.73
N ASN A 28 -8.63 -6.72 10.17
CA ASN A 28 -9.87 -6.78 10.94
C ASN A 28 -9.79 -6.02 12.28
N LEU A 29 -8.62 -5.97 12.91
CA LEU A 29 -8.35 -5.15 14.08
C LEU A 29 -8.32 -3.65 13.73
N MET A 30 -7.64 -3.30 12.64
CA MET A 30 -7.41 -1.92 12.22
C MET A 30 -8.65 -1.25 11.63
N LYS A 31 -9.51 -2.00 10.93
CA LYS A 31 -10.54 -1.43 10.04
C LYS A 31 -11.56 -0.52 10.73
N LYS A 32 -11.79 -0.70 12.04
CA LYS A 32 -12.69 0.16 12.84
C LYS A 32 -12.17 1.61 12.91
N ASN A 33 -10.85 1.77 12.98
CA ASN A 33 -10.17 3.07 13.05
C ASN A 33 -9.33 3.33 11.79
N ALA A 34 -9.73 2.77 10.64
CA ALA A 34 -8.94 2.82 9.40
C ALA A 34 -8.57 4.24 8.95
N GLY A 35 -9.41 5.23 9.23
CA GLY A 35 -9.13 6.63 8.89
C GLY A 35 -7.98 7.22 9.72
N GLU A 36 -7.86 6.83 10.98
CA GLU A 36 -6.79 7.28 11.89
C GLU A 36 -5.47 6.58 11.57
N TRP A 37 -5.52 5.25 11.38
CA TRP A 37 -4.35 4.50 10.93
C TRP A 37 -3.87 4.94 9.55
N GLY A 38 -4.79 5.20 8.62
CA GLY A 38 -4.48 5.77 7.32
C GLY A 38 -3.80 7.15 7.42
N LEU A 39 -4.30 8.03 8.28
CA LEU A 39 -3.65 9.31 8.53
C LEU A 39 -2.24 9.12 9.08
N LYS A 40 -2.07 8.28 10.12
CA LYS A 40 -0.76 8.01 10.74
C LYS A 40 0.24 7.46 9.72
N PHE A 41 -0.22 6.55 8.87
CA PHE A 41 0.55 5.99 7.76
C PHE A 41 1.10 7.09 6.84
N PHE A 42 0.25 8.02 6.38
CA PHE A 42 0.70 9.08 5.48
C PHE A 42 1.56 10.15 6.16
N LEU A 43 1.29 10.47 7.43
CA LEU A 43 2.17 11.34 8.21
C LEU A 43 3.58 10.75 8.30
N LYS A 44 3.70 9.43 8.50
CA LYS A 44 4.98 8.71 8.51
C LYS A 44 5.69 8.77 7.14
N ILE A 45 4.96 8.68 6.03
CA ILE A 45 5.52 8.90 4.69
C ILE A 45 6.12 10.31 4.58
N PHE A 46 5.37 11.33 5.01
CA PHE A 46 5.82 12.72 4.91
C PHE A 46 6.96 13.08 5.87
N GLU A 47 7.07 12.39 6.99
CA GLU A 47 8.23 12.50 7.89
C GLU A 47 9.50 11.98 7.22
N ILE A 48 9.42 10.82 6.55
CA ILE A 48 10.57 10.18 5.88
C ILE A 48 10.92 10.89 4.57
N ALA A 49 9.90 11.26 3.80
CA ALA A 49 10.03 11.91 2.50
C ALA A 49 9.15 13.18 2.42
N PRO A 50 9.58 14.30 3.02
CA PRO A 50 8.79 15.54 3.06
C PRO A 50 8.42 16.09 1.67
N SER A 51 9.25 15.83 0.66
CA SER A 51 8.97 16.20 -0.73
C SER A 51 7.71 15.53 -1.29
N ALA A 52 7.37 14.32 -0.81
CA ALA A 52 6.22 13.56 -1.29
C ALA A 52 4.89 14.28 -1.01
N GLN A 53 4.81 15.10 0.05
CA GLN A 53 3.61 15.88 0.37
C GLN A 53 3.20 16.79 -0.80
N LYS A 54 4.17 17.36 -1.54
CA LYS A 54 3.92 18.28 -2.67
C LYS A 54 3.36 17.58 -3.91
N MET A 55 3.45 16.25 -3.97
CA MET A 55 2.90 15.42 -5.04
C MET A 55 1.37 15.28 -4.91
N PHE A 56 0.83 15.41 -3.69
CA PHE A 56 -0.60 15.41 -3.46
C PHE A 56 -1.18 16.79 -3.75
N SER A 57 -1.79 16.94 -4.93
CA SER A 57 -2.36 18.23 -5.36
C SER A 57 -3.39 18.82 -4.39
N PHE A 58 -4.12 17.97 -3.65
CA PHE A 58 -5.08 18.40 -2.63
C PHE A 58 -4.45 18.82 -1.30
N LEU A 59 -3.13 18.65 -1.14
CA LEU A 59 -2.34 19.15 -0.02
C LEU A 59 -1.55 20.40 -0.41
N ARG A 60 -1.45 20.72 -1.70
CA ARG A 60 -0.77 21.93 -2.16
C ARG A 60 -1.58 23.15 -1.70
N ASP A 61 -0.92 24.06 -0.99
CA ASP A 61 -1.46 25.35 -0.54
C ASP A 61 -2.70 25.26 0.38
N THR A 62 -3.00 24.07 0.92
CA THR A 62 -4.11 23.91 1.87
C THR A 62 -3.75 24.53 3.22
N LYS A 63 -4.70 25.27 3.80
CA LYS A 63 -4.63 25.70 5.21
C LYS A 63 -5.20 24.66 6.17
N VAL A 64 -5.85 23.63 5.64
CA VAL A 64 -6.43 22.54 6.43
C VAL A 64 -5.29 21.66 6.95
N PRO A 65 -5.16 21.46 8.28
CA PRO A 65 -4.19 20.53 8.85
C PRO A 65 -4.31 19.14 8.21
N LEU A 66 -3.19 18.43 8.07
CA LEU A 66 -3.16 17.10 7.44
C LEU A 66 -4.13 16.12 8.11
N GLU A 67 -4.25 16.23 9.43
CA GLU A 67 -5.09 15.40 10.30
C GLU A 67 -6.59 15.62 10.05
N GLN A 68 -6.95 16.77 9.49
CA GLN A 68 -8.32 17.15 9.16
C GLN A 68 -8.62 16.97 7.67
N ASN A 69 -7.63 16.61 6.85
CA ASN A 69 -7.81 16.48 5.41
C ASN A 69 -8.52 15.16 5.05
N ALA A 70 -9.81 15.25 4.71
CA ALA A 70 -10.63 14.09 4.36
C ALA A 70 -10.14 13.32 3.12
N LYS A 71 -9.51 14.01 2.15
CA LYS A 71 -8.97 13.37 0.94
C LYS A 71 -7.74 12.51 1.27
N LEU A 72 -6.90 12.97 2.19
CA LEU A 72 -5.75 12.21 2.68
C LEU A 72 -6.21 10.91 3.36
N LYS A 73 -7.17 10.99 4.28
CA LYS A 73 -7.74 9.82 4.97
C LYS A 73 -8.34 8.81 3.99
N ALA A 74 -9.08 9.28 2.99
CA ALA A 74 -9.69 8.42 1.98
C ALA A 74 -8.63 7.71 1.12
N HIS A 75 -7.61 8.44 0.66
CA HIS A 75 -6.52 7.86 -0.11
C HIS A 75 -5.74 6.83 0.72
N ALA A 76 -5.42 7.15 1.98
CA ALA A 76 -4.72 6.23 2.86
C ALA A 76 -5.48 4.93 3.10
N LYS A 77 -6.79 5.02 3.34
CA LYS A 77 -7.65 3.83 3.48
C LYS A 77 -7.62 2.96 2.21
N SER A 78 -7.57 3.58 1.02
CA SER A 78 -7.55 2.84 -0.24
C SER A 78 -6.31 1.96 -0.39
N VAL A 79 -5.14 2.41 0.08
CA VAL A 79 -3.90 1.61 0.02
C VAL A 79 -4.01 0.36 0.91
N PHE A 80 -4.50 0.51 2.14
CA PHE A 80 -4.75 -0.64 3.02
C PHE A 80 -5.72 -1.65 2.40
N VAL A 81 -6.87 -1.16 1.92
CA VAL A 81 -7.92 -2.02 1.35
C VAL A 81 -7.39 -2.77 0.13
N MET A 82 -6.73 -2.07 -0.79
CA MET A 82 -6.19 -2.67 -2.00
C MET A 82 -5.12 -3.73 -1.69
N THR A 83 -4.29 -3.48 -0.68
CA THR A 83 -3.27 -4.45 -0.25
C THR A 83 -3.92 -5.69 0.40
N CYS A 84 -5.02 -5.51 1.16
CA CYS A 84 -5.77 -6.65 1.71
C CYS A 84 -6.44 -7.48 0.61
N GLU A 85 -7.07 -6.82 -0.36
CA GLU A 85 -7.71 -7.47 -1.51
C GLU A 85 -6.67 -8.26 -2.33
N ALA A 86 -5.49 -7.67 -2.55
CA ALA A 86 -4.37 -8.34 -3.20
C ALA A 86 -3.91 -9.60 -2.46
N ALA A 87 -3.84 -9.59 -1.12
CA ALA A 87 -3.49 -10.79 -0.36
C ALA A 87 -4.50 -11.94 -0.58
N VAL A 88 -5.80 -11.61 -0.60
CA VAL A 88 -6.86 -12.59 -0.87
C VAL A 88 -6.78 -13.14 -2.29
N GLU A 89 -6.49 -12.30 -3.28
CA GLU A 89 -6.32 -12.71 -4.67
C GLU A 89 -5.08 -13.58 -4.86
N LEU A 90 -3.93 -13.19 -4.30
CA LEU A 90 -2.69 -13.98 -4.34
C LEU A 90 -2.88 -15.38 -3.74
N ARG A 91 -3.63 -15.50 -2.64
CA ARG A 91 -3.97 -16.81 -2.06
C ARG A 91 -4.91 -17.65 -2.95
N LYS A 92 -5.82 -17.00 -3.69
CA LYS A 92 -6.83 -17.69 -4.50
C LYS A 92 -6.35 -18.09 -5.88
N SER A 93 -5.61 -17.23 -6.55
CA SER A 93 -5.22 -17.37 -7.96
C SER A 93 -3.71 -17.27 -8.18
N GLY A 94 -2.93 -16.92 -7.16
CA GLY A 94 -1.51 -16.64 -7.29
C GLY A 94 -1.18 -15.30 -7.95
N GLU A 95 -2.18 -14.58 -8.44
CA GLU A 95 -2.00 -13.28 -9.09
C GLU A 95 -2.98 -12.25 -8.52
N VAL A 96 -2.55 -10.99 -8.53
CA VAL A 96 -3.40 -9.84 -8.20
C VAL A 96 -4.15 -9.43 -9.46
N VAL A 97 -5.46 -9.70 -9.49
CA VAL A 97 -6.34 -9.44 -10.64
C VAL A 97 -7.07 -8.13 -10.42
N MET A 98 -6.35 -7.04 -10.61
CA MET A 98 -6.97 -5.71 -10.64
C MET A 98 -7.62 -5.46 -12.00
N ARG A 99 -8.84 -4.88 -11.99
CA ARG A 99 -9.52 -4.46 -13.24
C ARG A 99 -8.58 -3.57 -14.06
N GLU A 100 -8.41 -3.89 -15.34
CA GLU A 100 -7.48 -3.19 -16.24
C GLU A 100 -7.69 -1.66 -16.23
N SER A 101 -8.95 -1.22 -16.25
CA SER A 101 -9.30 0.20 -16.18
C SER A 101 -8.84 0.88 -14.87
N SER A 102 -8.83 0.15 -13.75
CA SER A 102 -8.33 0.63 -12.47
C SER A 102 -6.81 0.75 -12.48
N VAL A 103 -6.09 -0.28 -12.92
CA VAL A 103 -4.61 -0.27 -12.94
C VAL A 103 -4.09 0.80 -13.89
N LYS A 104 -4.69 0.93 -15.09
CA LYS A 104 -4.35 1.99 -16.04
C LYS A 104 -4.53 3.38 -15.44
N LYS A 105 -5.63 3.61 -14.72
CA LYS A 105 -5.89 4.89 -14.04
C LYS A 105 -4.86 5.13 -12.93
N LEU A 106 -4.54 4.12 -12.13
CA LEU A 106 -3.56 4.23 -11.05
C LEU A 106 -2.16 4.52 -11.59
N GLY A 107 -1.68 3.74 -12.56
CA GLY A 107 -0.38 3.94 -13.21
C GLY A 107 -0.25 5.35 -13.81
N ALA A 108 -1.26 5.80 -14.56
CA ALA A 108 -1.27 7.14 -15.15
C ALA A 108 -1.22 8.25 -14.08
N VAL A 109 -1.94 8.09 -12.96
CA VAL A 109 -1.92 9.08 -11.86
C VAL A 109 -0.56 9.09 -11.15
N HIS A 110 0.01 7.93 -10.83
CA HIS A 110 1.32 7.84 -10.16
C HIS A 110 2.42 8.42 -11.05
N LEU A 111 2.41 8.10 -12.35
CA LEU A 111 3.33 8.67 -13.33
C LEU A 111 3.17 10.21 -13.43
N LYS A 112 1.94 10.70 -13.57
CA LYS A 112 1.63 12.13 -13.68
C LYS A 112 2.21 12.94 -12.50
N TYR A 113 2.19 12.38 -11.29
CA TYR A 113 2.68 13.06 -10.10
C TYR A 113 4.17 12.80 -9.80
N GLY A 114 4.88 12.09 -10.68
CA GLY A 114 6.32 11.86 -10.56
C GLY A 114 6.69 10.81 -9.51
N VAL A 115 5.80 9.84 -9.26
CA VAL A 115 6.12 8.72 -8.36
C VAL A 115 7.20 7.86 -9.01
N VAL A 116 8.35 7.82 -8.36
CA VAL A 116 9.46 6.87 -8.62
C VAL A 116 9.50 5.73 -7.58
N ASP A 117 10.39 4.76 -7.83
CA ASP A 117 10.56 3.53 -7.04
C ASP A 117 10.82 3.81 -5.56
N GLU A 118 11.63 4.81 -5.24
CA GLU A 118 11.96 5.20 -3.87
C GLU A 118 10.72 5.60 -3.06
N HIS A 119 9.70 6.18 -3.70
CA HIS A 119 8.44 6.49 -3.00
C HIS A 119 7.66 5.23 -2.65
N PHE A 120 7.69 4.20 -3.50
CA PHE A 120 7.05 2.92 -3.19
C PHE A 120 7.74 2.22 -2.03
N GLU A 121 9.07 2.30 -1.93
CA GLU A 121 9.83 1.75 -0.80
C GLU A 121 9.51 2.47 0.52
N VAL A 122 9.49 3.82 0.51
CA VAL A 122 9.08 4.62 1.69
C VAL A 122 7.65 4.28 2.11
N THR A 123 6.75 4.14 1.14
CA THR A 123 5.34 3.79 1.37
C THR A 123 5.23 2.38 1.97
N LYS A 124 5.99 1.41 1.48
CA LYS A 124 6.04 0.05 2.04
C LYS A 124 6.51 0.05 3.49
N TYR A 125 7.63 0.74 3.76
CA TYR A 125 8.15 0.86 5.11
C TYR A 125 7.12 1.47 6.07
N ALA A 126 6.52 2.60 5.67
CA ALA A 126 5.54 3.30 6.49
C ALA A 126 4.26 2.48 6.71
N LEU A 127 3.84 1.69 5.73
CA LEU A 127 2.71 0.76 5.83
C LEU A 127 2.98 -0.29 6.92
N LEU A 128 4.13 -0.99 6.83
CA LEU A 128 4.50 -2.06 7.75
C LEU A 128 4.69 -1.56 9.19
N GLU A 129 5.34 -0.41 9.38
CA GLU A 129 5.50 0.19 10.71
C GLU A 129 4.14 0.61 11.30
N THR A 130 3.22 1.11 10.47
CA THR A 130 1.88 1.48 10.94
C THR A 130 1.09 0.24 11.38
N ILE A 131 1.17 -0.87 10.64
CA ILE A 131 0.51 -2.13 11.02
C ILE A 131 1.10 -2.66 12.32
N LYS A 132 2.43 -2.69 12.42
CA LYS A 132 3.15 -3.12 13.63
C LYS A 132 2.71 -2.35 14.88
N GLU A 133 2.60 -1.03 14.77
CA GLU A 133 2.09 -0.19 15.87
C GLU A 133 0.62 -0.52 16.19
N ALA A 134 -0.22 -0.69 15.15
CA ALA A 134 -1.65 -0.96 15.32
C ALA A 134 -1.95 -2.31 15.99
N VAL A 135 -1.15 -3.33 15.71
CA VAL A 135 -1.30 -4.66 16.29
C VAL A 135 -0.46 -4.86 17.57
N GLY A 136 0.33 -3.86 17.97
CA GLY A 136 1.21 -3.89 19.14
C GLY A 136 0.68 -3.18 20.39
N GLY A 137 -0.35 -2.34 20.28
CA GLY A 137 -0.79 -1.44 21.36
C GLY A 137 -1.62 -2.06 22.50
N GLY A 138 -1.82 -3.38 22.53
CA GLY A 138 -2.86 -4.05 23.35
C GLY A 138 -2.40 -4.95 24.50
N GLY A 139 -1.12 -4.93 24.88
CA GLY A 139 -0.57 -5.73 26.00
C GLY A 139 0.23 -6.96 25.57
N GLU A 140 -0.15 -7.60 24.47
CA GLU A 140 0.69 -8.57 23.74
C GLU A 140 0.73 -8.17 22.26
N SER A 141 1.92 -8.16 21.67
CA SER A 141 2.07 -7.79 20.26
C SER A 141 1.67 -8.96 19.37
N MET A 142 0.69 -8.75 18.49
CA MET A 142 0.37 -9.72 17.43
C MET A 142 1.34 -9.62 16.24
N TRP A 143 2.36 -8.76 16.30
CA TRP A 143 3.28 -8.55 15.21
C TRP A 143 4.26 -9.70 15.09
N THR A 144 4.21 -10.39 13.94
CA THR A 144 5.06 -11.53 13.64
C THR A 144 5.86 -11.30 12.35
N PRO A 145 7.00 -12.01 12.17
CA PRO A 145 7.72 -12.03 10.89
C PRO A 145 6.83 -12.45 9.71
N GLU A 146 5.91 -13.39 9.94
CA GLU A 146 4.97 -13.92 8.95
C GLU A 146 3.97 -12.84 8.52
N MET A 147 3.43 -12.07 9.47
CA MET A 147 2.57 -10.91 9.17
C MET A 147 3.31 -9.87 8.34
N LYS A 148 4.54 -9.54 8.73
CA LYS A 148 5.38 -8.59 7.98
C LYS A 148 5.59 -9.08 6.54
N LYS A 149 5.91 -10.37 6.37
CA LYS A 149 6.13 -10.98 5.06
C LYS A 149 4.86 -10.93 4.21
N ALA A 150 3.72 -11.36 4.74
CA ALA A 150 2.47 -11.44 4.00
C ALA A 150 2.01 -10.05 3.49
N TRP A 151 2.07 -9.03 4.34
CA TRP A 151 1.77 -7.65 3.93
C TRP A 151 2.78 -7.11 2.90
N SER A 152 4.06 -7.43 3.06
CA SER A 152 5.11 -7.05 2.12
C SER A 152 4.85 -7.62 0.73
N VAL A 153 4.61 -8.94 0.62
CA VAL A 153 4.34 -9.63 -0.64
C VAL A 153 3.09 -9.05 -1.31
N ALA A 154 1.99 -8.91 -0.56
CA ALA A 154 0.76 -8.34 -1.10
C ALA A 154 0.97 -6.92 -1.66
N TYR A 155 1.70 -6.07 -0.93
CA TYR A 155 2.03 -4.72 -1.37
C TYR A 155 2.90 -4.71 -2.64
N ASP A 156 3.94 -5.56 -2.69
CA ASP A 156 4.85 -5.64 -3.83
C ASP A 156 4.12 -6.01 -5.12
N HIS A 157 3.15 -6.92 -5.05
CA HIS A 157 2.32 -7.27 -6.21
C HIS A 157 1.38 -6.14 -6.64
N VAL A 158 0.82 -5.36 -5.70
CA VAL A 158 0.05 -4.15 -6.05
C VAL A 158 0.94 -3.13 -6.78
N VAL A 159 2.15 -2.89 -6.27
CA VAL A 159 3.11 -1.97 -6.89
C VAL A 159 3.52 -2.47 -8.27
N ALA A 160 3.81 -3.76 -8.42
CA ALA A 160 4.15 -4.37 -9.70
C ALA A 160 3.03 -4.15 -10.73
N ALA A 161 1.76 -4.38 -10.33
CA ALA A 161 0.61 -4.12 -11.19
C ALA A 161 0.55 -2.65 -11.61
N ILE A 162 0.66 -1.70 -10.68
CA ILE A 162 0.63 -0.25 -10.98
C ILE A 162 1.76 0.14 -11.95
N LYS A 163 2.99 -0.34 -11.72
CA LYS A 163 4.17 -0.04 -12.54
C LYS A 163 4.03 -0.50 -13.99
N THR A 164 3.23 -1.54 -14.28
CA THR A 164 2.99 -1.97 -15.68
C THR A 164 2.38 -0.86 -16.55
N HIS A 165 1.69 0.11 -15.92
CA HIS A 165 1.02 1.25 -16.56
C HIS A 165 1.62 2.62 -16.16
N MET A 166 2.85 2.64 -15.62
CA MET A 166 3.62 3.88 -15.40
C MET A 166 4.62 4.11 -16.55
N LYS A 167 4.10 4.20 -17.78
CA LYS A 167 4.88 4.35 -19.01
C LYS A 167 4.37 5.52 -19.84
#